data_AF-A0A0D6MM79-F1
#
_entry.id   AF-A0A0D6MM79-F1
#
_cell.length_a   1.000
_cell.length_b   1.000
_cell.length_c   1.000
_cell.angle_alpha   90.00
_cell.angle_beta   90.00
_cell.angle_gamma   90.00
#
_symmetry.space_group_name_H-M   'P 1'
#
loop_
_entity.id
_entity.type
_entity.pdbx_description
1 polymer ?
#
loop_
_entity_poly.entity_id
_entity_poly.type
_entity_poly.pdbx_seq_one_letter_code
_entity_poly.pdbx_strand_id
1 'polypeptide(L)'
;MKAKTEELKQAIRETKEFRHLHPRKYSDEEQAEFNHLKERREEKRRERDDTLFRELDGVSSQINRKDFEVSFTQEDGPGGKKSTL
;
A
#
# COMPACT_ATOMS: atom_id res chain seq x y z
N MET A 1 -12.67 -0.31 -4.92
CA MET A 1 -11.86 -0.69 -3.74
C MET A 1 -11.60 -2.18 -3.44
N LYS A 2 -12.60 -3.09 -3.33
CA LYS A 2 -12.38 -4.48 -2.83
C LYS A 2 -11.30 -5.27 -3.58
N ALA A 3 -11.32 -5.24 -4.92
CA ALA A 3 -10.35 -5.95 -5.76
C ALA A 3 -8.89 -5.51 -5.47
N LYS A 4 -8.65 -4.19 -5.40
CA LYS A 4 -7.32 -3.62 -5.10
C LYS A 4 -6.82 -4.00 -3.71
N THR A 5 -7.72 -4.10 -2.73
CA THR A 5 -7.37 -4.61 -1.41
C THR A 5 -6.95 -6.09 -1.44
N GLU A 6 -7.63 -6.94 -2.21
CA GLU A 6 -7.24 -8.35 -2.36
C GLU A 6 -5.93 -8.51 -3.15
N GLU A 7 -5.68 -7.69 -4.17
CA GLU A 7 -4.40 -7.63 -4.88
C GLU A 7 -3.24 -7.29 -3.93
N LEU A 8 -3.40 -6.29 -3.07
CA LEU A 8 -2.39 -5.95 -2.06
C LEU A 8 -2.18 -7.08 -1.04
N LYS A 9 -3.26 -7.72 -0.57
CA LYS A 9 -3.14 -8.89 0.33
C LYS A 9 -2.37 -10.02 -0.31
N GLN A 10 -2.60 -10.26 -1.60
CA GLN A 10 -1.89 -11.29 -2.35
C GLN A 10 -0.39 -10.97 -2.45
N ALA A 11 -0.02 -9.74 -2.83
CA ALA A 11 1.39 -9.33 -2.87
C ALA A 11 2.09 -9.42 -1.50
N ILE A 12 1.37 -9.11 -0.41
CA ILE A 12 1.88 -9.31 0.96
C ILE A 12 2.11 -10.79 1.26
N ARG A 13 1.20 -11.68 0.86
CA ARG A 13 1.36 -13.14 1.04
C ARG A 13 2.57 -13.65 0.29
N GLU A 14 2.71 -13.33 -1.00
CA GLU A 14 3.84 -13.75 -1.83
C GLU A 14 5.18 -13.30 -1.23
N THR A 15 5.27 -12.05 -0.74
CA THR A 15 6.48 -11.55 -0.08
C THR A 15 6.79 -12.33 1.21
N LYS A 16 5.77 -12.74 1.97
CA LYS A 16 5.96 -13.51 3.21
C LYS A 16 6.32 -14.96 2.94
N GLU A 17 5.67 -15.58 1.95
CA GLU A 17 5.95 -16.93 1.49
C GLU A 17 7.38 -17.03 0.99
N PHE A 18 7.86 -16.06 0.20
CA PHE A 18 9.25 -16.02 -0.24
C PHE A 18 10.23 -16.06 0.95
N ARG A 19 10.00 -15.24 1.98
CA ARG A 19 10.84 -15.24 3.19
C ARG A 19 10.78 -16.54 3.98
N HIS A 20 9.62 -17.20 3.96
CA HIS A 20 9.44 -18.47 4.65
C HIS A 20 10.18 -19.61 3.94
N LEU A 21 10.12 -19.64 2.61
CA LEU A 21 10.79 -20.63 1.77
C LEU A 21 12.31 -20.45 1.72
N HIS A 22 12.80 -19.22 1.93
CA HIS A 22 14.21 -18.89 1.98
C HIS A 22 14.61 -18.46 3.41
N PRO A 23 14.85 -19.39 4.34
CA PRO A 23 15.18 -19.06 5.74
C PRO A 23 16.65 -18.68 5.95
N ARG A 24 17.52 -18.92 4.96
CA ARG A 24 18.95 -18.62 5.02
C ARG A 24 19.24 -17.22 4.46
N LYS A 25 20.51 -16.81 4.52
CA LYS A 25 20.96 -15.59 3.82
C LYS A 25 20.71 -15.76 2.32
N TYR A 26 20.15 -14.73 1.70
CA TYR A 26 19.81 -14.75 0.27
C TYR A 26 21.09 -14.75 -0.57
N SER A 27 21.07 -15.53 -1.64
CA SER A 27 21.96 -15.31 -2.78
C SER A 27 21.65 -13.97 -3.45
N ASP A 28 22.53 -13.48 -4.33
CA ASP A 28 22.28 -12.24 -5.05
C ASP A 28 21.03 -12.32 -5.94
N GLU A 29 20.74 -13.50 -6.49
CA GLU A 29 19.54 -13.77 -7.28
C GLU A 29 18.27 -13.78 -6.42
N GLU A 30 18.28 -14.50 -5.30
CA GLU A 30 17.17 -14.50 -4.34
C GLU A 30 16.92 -13.10 -3.77
N GLN A 31 17.98 -12.32 -3.56
CA GLN A 31 17.87 -10.94 -3.09
C GLN A 31 17.25 -10.03 -4.16
N ALA A 32 17.60 -10.22 -5.44
CA ALA A 32 16.98 -9.49 -6.54
C ALA A 32 15.48 -9.83 -6.68
N GLU A 33 15.12 -11.11 -6.59
CA GLU A 33 13.72 -11.55 -6.61
C GLU A 33 12.93 -10.97 -5.43
N PHE A 34 13.49 -11.04 -4.22
CA PHE A 34 12.86 -10.45 -3.04
C PHE A 34 12.65 -8.94 -3.17
N ASN A 35 13.60 -8.23 -3.76
CA ASN A 35 13.47 -6.79 -4.02
C ASN A 35 12.33 -6.50 -5.00
N HIS A 36 12.23 -7.28 -6.08
CA HIS A 36 11.12 -7.16 -7.03
C HIS A 36 9.76 -7.42 -6.37
N LEU A 37 9.65 -8.43 -5.51
CA LEU A 37 8.42 -8.69 -4.73
C LEU A 37 8.05 -7.51 -3.82
N LYS A 38 9.04 -6.89 -3.17
CA LYS A 38 8.82 -5.69 -2.35
C LYS A 38 8.33 -4.51 -3.18
N GLU A 39 8.94 -4.26 -4.33
CA GLU A 39 8.53 -3.18 -5.24
C GLU A 39 7.09 -3.35 -5.71
N ARG A 40 6.74 -4.56 -6.16
CA ARG A 40 5.37 -4.92 -6.56
C ARG A 40 4.37 -4.72 -5.42
N ARG A 41 4.74 -5.07 -4.17
CA ARG A 41 3.88 -4.82 -3.00
C ARG A 41 3.62 -3.33 -2.78
N GLU A 42 4.64 -2.47 -2.89
CA GLU A 42 4.46 -1.03 -2.72
C GLU A 42 3.71 -0.38 -3.89
N GLU A 43 3.89 -0.89 -5.12
CA GLU A 43 3.05 -0.51 -6.26
C GLU A 43 1.56 -0.79 -5.98
N LYS A 44 1.22 -2.01 -5.54
CA LYS A 44 -0.16 -2.36 -5.20
C LYS A 44 -0.73 -1.57 -4.03
N ARG A 45 0.12 -1.15 -3.09
CA ARG A 45 -0.29 -0.23 -2.02
C ARG A 45 -0.68 1.13 -2.60
N ARG A 46 0.16 1.71 -3.44
CA ARG A 46 -0.11 3.00 -4.11
C ARG A 46 -1.38 2.94 -4.96
N GLU A 47 -1.56 1.90 -5.80
CA GLU A 47 -2.78 1.76 -6.61
C GLU A 47 -4.06 1.72 -5.77
N ARG A 48 -4.03 1.00 -4.64
CA ARG A 48 -5.17 0.93 -3.71
C ARG A 48 -5.41 2.29 -3.06
N ASP A 49 -4.36 2.96 -2.61
CA ASP A 49 -4.46 4.25 -1.91
C ASP A 49 -4.96 5.34 -2.85
N ASP A 50 -4.47 5.40 -4.09
CA ASP A 50 -4.98 6.31 -5.12
C ASP A 50 -6.47 6.07 -5.38
N THR A 51 -6.88 4.80 -5.44
CA THR A 51 -8.31 4.46 -5.61
C THR A 51 -9.13 4.93 -4.40
N LEU A 52 -8.63 4.71 -3.18
CA LEU A 52 -9.29 5.16 -1.96
C LEU A 52 -9.41 6.69 -1.92
N PHE A 53 -8.33 7.41 -2.25
CA PHE A 53 -8.33 8.88 -2.26
C PHE A 53 -9.33 9.44 -3.27
N ARG A 54 -9.43 8.86 -4.48
CA ARG A 54 -10.44 9.26 -5.47
C ARG A 54 -11.86 9.02 -4.98
N GLU A 55 -12.13 7.88 -4.35
CA GLU A 55 -13.45 7.60 -3.77
C GLU A 55 -13.79 8.58 -2.64
N LEU A 56 -12.82 8.92 -1.77
CA LEU A 56 -12.99 9.90 -0.68
C LEU A 56 -13.17 11.34 -1.19
N ASP A 57 -12.46 11.73 -2.25
CA ASP A 57 -12.61 13.04 -2.89
C ASP A 57 -14.02 13.24 -3.45
N GLY A 58 -14.60 12.19 -4.04
CA GLY A 58 -15.99 12.19 -4.47
C GLY A 58 -16.98 12.40 -3.33
N VAL A 59 -16.74 11.79 -2.16
CA VAL A 59 -17.56 11.99 -0.96
C VAL A 59 -17.40 13.40 -0.40
N SER A 60 -16.17 13.91 -0.27
CA SER A 60 -15.92 15.28 0.18
C SER A 60 -16.55 16.31 -0.73
N SER A 61 -16.46 16.14 -2.05
CA SER A 61 -17.13 17.01 -3.03
C SER A 61 -18.66 17.06 -2.85
N GLN A 62 -19.28 15.98 -2.41
CA GLN A 62 -20.73 15.94 -2.12
C GLN A 62 -21.08 16.59 -0.78
N ILE A 63 -20.22 16.46 0.23
CA ILE A 63 -20.39 17.05 1.56
C ILE A 63 -20.13 18.56 1.53
N ASN A 64 -19.08 19.01 0.83
CA ASN A 64 -18.71 20.41 0.67
C ASN A 64 -19.81 21.25 -0.01
N ARG A 65 -20.69 20.65 -0.82
CA ARG A 65 -21.87 21.32 -1.39
C ARG A 65 -22.96 21.63 -0.36
N LYS A 66 -22.86 21.13 0.87
CA LYS A 66 -23.83 21.29 1.96
C LYS A 66 -23.32 22.19 3.12
N ASP A 67 -22.40 23.12 2.85
CA ASP A 67 -21.78 24.01 3.84
C ASP A 67 -20.99 23.28 4.95
N PHE A 68 -20.23 22.24 4.61
CA PHE A 68 -19.28 21.59 5.52
C PHE A 68 -17.94 21.39 4.82
N GLU A 69 -16.83 21.87 5.38
CA GLU A 69 -15.48 21.66 4.85
C GLU A 69 -14.85 20.40 5.48
N VAL A 70 -14.47 19.41 4.66
CA VAL A 70 -13.79 18.19 5.12
C VAL A 70 -12.38 18.12 4.53
N SER A 71 -11.36 18.32 5.36
CA SER A 71 -9.94 18.15 5.00
C SER A 71 -9.47 16.71 5.28
N PHE A 72 -8.82 16.07 4.30
CA PHE A 72 -8.16 14.78 4.50
C PHE A 72 -6.65 14.95 4.59
N THR A 73 -6.05 14.33 5.59
CA THR A 73 -4.60 14.17 5.72
C THR A 73 -4.26 12.69 5.79
N GLN A 74 -3.30 12.26 4.96
CA GLN A 74 -2.78 10.90 5.03
C GLN A 74 -1.87 10.78 6.26
N GLU A 75 -2.27 9.97 7.22
CA GLU A 75 -1.41 9.61 8.35
C GLU A 75 -0.69 8.28 8.11
N ASP A 76 0.48 8.15 8.70
CA ASP A 76 1.22 6.89 8.72
C ASP A 76 0.42 5.83 9.48
N GLY A 77 0.35 4.62 8.92
CA GLY A 77 -0.23 3.49 9.62
C GLY A 77 0.55 3.12 10.90
N PRO A 78 -0.07 2.38 11.85
CA PRO A 78 0.57 2.04 13.11
C PRO A 78 1.90 1.29 12.87
N GLY A 79 3.02 1.95 13.20
CA GLY A 79 4.39 1.44 13.06
C GLY A 79 5.26 2.07 11.96
N GLY A 80 4.80 3.10 11.23
CA GLY A 80 5.61 3.82 10.24
C GLY A 80 6.77 4.61 10.89
N LYS A 81 8.02 4.38 10.46
CA LYS A 81 9.14 5.27 10.80
C LYS A 81 9.00 6.56 9.98
N LYS A 82 9.05 7.70 10.67
CA LYS A 82 9.04 9.04 10.06
C LYS A 82 10.10 9.13 8.96
N SER A 83 9.66 9.27 7.70
CA SER A 83 10.55 9.72 6.63
C SER A 83 10.68 11.22 6.78
N THR A 84 11.82 11.67 7.29
CA THR A 84 12.18 13.09 7.32
C THR A 84 12.75 13.40 5.94
N LEU A 85 12.11 14.30 5.19
CA LEU A 85 12.76 15.04 4.11
C LEU A 85 13.76 16.03 4.71
#